data_AF-A0A4R9J328-F1
#
_entry.id   AF-A0A4R9J328-F1
#
_cell.length_a   1.000
_cell.length_b   1.000
_cell.length_c   1.000
_cell.angle_alpha   90.00
_cell.angle_beta   90.00
_cell.angle_gamma   90.00
#
_symmetry.space_group_name_H-M   'P 1'
#
loop_
_entity.id
_entity.type
_entity.pdbx_description
1 polymer ?
#
loop_
_entity_poly.entity_id
_entity_poly.type
_entity_poly.pdbx_seq_one_letter_code
_entity_poly.pdbx_strand_id
1 'polypeptide(L)'
;MKRTELERRERDLRKAQKKEEALDKRGGGNGVGDFIDQLSGLFRYDATEIFNTKDDINILEVLEEMQVILPQKKWDDVLKKAIKKTGVLEKDRAYKELLELLNVEEENEDEEEEVGV
;
A
#
# COMPACT_ATOMS: atom_id res chain seq x y z
N MET A 1 16.00 -34.27 -30.41
CA MET A 1 14.75 -33.73 -29.84
C MET A 1 15.05 -33.07 -28.50
N LYS A 2 15.27 -31.75 -28.48
CA LYS A 2 15.53 -30.91 -27.27
C LYS A 2 14.96 -29.50 -27.52
N ARG A 3 13.66 -29.37 -27.79
CA ARG A 3 13.02 -28.07 -28.09
C ARG A 3 11.79 -27.75 -27.22
N THR A 4 11.35 -28.66 -26.35
CA THR A 4 10.07 -28.52 -25.63
C THR A 4 10.16 -27.91 -24.24
N GLU A 5 11.33 -27.89 -23.61
CA GLU A 5 11.48 -27.35 -22.25
C GLU A 5 11.78 -25.84 -22.24
N LEU A 6 12.51 -25.34 -23.23
CA LEU A 6 12.88 -23.93 -23.34
C LEU A 6 11.65 -23.07 -23.69
N GLU A 7 10.83 -23.52 -24.65
CA GLU A 7 9.59 -22.82 -25.04
C GLU A 7 8.52 -22.82 -23.94
N ARG A 8 8.48 -23.85 -23.09
CA ARG A 8 7.60 -23.86 -21.90
C ARG A 8 8.02 -22.79 -20.90
N ARG A 9 9.32 -22.65 -20.65
CA ARG A 9 9.86 -21.66 -19.72
C ARG A 9 9.70 -20.23 -20.24
N GLU A 10 9.84 -20.00 -21.54
CA GLU A 10 9.54 -18.69 -22.16
C GLU A 10 8.06 -18.34 -22.08
N ARG A 11 7.15 -19.31 -22.25
CA ARG A 11 5.71 -19.05 -22.10
C ARG A 11 5.32 -18.70 -20.67
N ASP A 12 5.94 -19.37 -19.70
CA ASP A 12 5.72 -19.09 -18.28
C ASP A 12 6.28 -17.72 -17.88
N LEU A 13 7.49 -17.39 -18.35
CA LEU A 13 8.10 -16.06 -18.18
C LEU A 13 7.27 -14.96 -18.81
N ARG A 14 6.75 -15.13 -20.03
CA ARG A 14 5.86 -14.15 -20.66
C ARG A 14 4.52 -14.01 -19.95
N LYS A 15 3.99 -15.09 -19.37
CA LYS A 15 2.76 -15.02 -18.55
C LYS A 15 3.00 -14.32 -17.23
N ALA A 16 4.13 -14.59 -16.57
CA ALA A 16 4.53 -13.93 -15.33
C ALA A 16 4.77 -12.44 -15.57
N GLN A 17 5.56 -12.07 -16.59
CA GLN A 17 5.80 -10.68 -16.98
C GLN A 17 4.52 -9.95 -17.38
N LYS A 18 3.63 -10.57 -18.16
CA LYS A 18 2.36 -9.93 -18.53
C LYS A 18 1.38 -9.79 -17.36
N LYS A 19 1.51 -10.63 -16.32
CA LYS A 19 0.74 -10.51 -15.07
C LYS A 19 1.30 -9.39 -14.19
N GLU A 20 2.62 -9.27 -14.12
CA GLU A 20 3.34 -8.18 -13.45
C GLU A 20 3.08 -6.84 -14.13
N GLU A 21 3.15 -6.78 -15.46
CA GLU A 21 2.84 -5.60 -16.27
C GLU A 21 1.34 -5.24 -16.26
N ALA A 22 0.45 -6.20 -15.99
CA ALA A 22 -0.99 -5.93 -15.77
C ALA A 22 -1.29 -5.47 -14.34
N LEU A 23 -0.41 -5.76 -13.37
CA LEU A 23 -0.42 -5.15 -12.04
C LEU A 23 0.12 -3.71 -12.14
N ASP A 24 1.19 -3.50 -12.91
CA ASP A 24 1.79 -2.19 -13.20
C ASP A 24 0.84 -1.26 -14.00
N LYS A 25 0.19 -1.79 -15.05
CA LYS A 25 -0.82 -1.04 -15.85
C LYS A 25 -2.16 -0.80 -15.15
N ARG A 26 -2.38 -1.37 -13.95
CA ARG A 26 -3.50 -0.96 -13.09
C ARG A 26 -3.21 0.32 -12.30
N GLY A 27 -1.98 0.83 -12.31
CA GLY A 27 -1.61 2.17 -11.80
C GLY A 27 -2.14 3.33 -12.67
N GLY A 28 -3.39 3.25 -13.14
CA GLY A 28 -4.02 4.21 -14.04
C GLY A 28 -5.44 4.59 -13.61
N GLY A 29 -5.73 4.51 -12.32
CA GLY A 29 -7.05 4.80 -11.76
C GLY A 29 -6.94 5.47 -10.40
N ASN A 30 -6.40 6.70 -10.35
CA ASN A 30 -6.20 7.52 -9.15
C ASN A 30 -7.52 7.87 -8.43
N GLY A 31 -8.18 6.87 -7.86
CA GLY A 31 -9.44 6.98 -7.15
C GLY A 31 -9.36 6.22 -5.83
N VAL A 32 -10.24 6.59 -4.91
CA VAL A 32 -10.36 6.01 -3.56
C VAL A 32 -10.28 4.47 -3.57
N GLY A 33 -10.91 3.82 -4.54
CA GLY A 33 -10.92 2.36 -4.65
C GLY A 33 -9.56 1.73 -4.94
N ASP A 34 -8.70 2.43 -5.70
CA ASP A 34 -7.40 1.91 -6.11
C ASP A 34 -6.42 1.89 -4.94
N PHE A 35 -6.33 2.99 -4.19
CA PHE A 35 -5.57 3.07 -2.94
C PHE A 35 -5.99 2.01 -1.92
N ILE A 36 -7.30 1.70 -1.84
CA ILE A 36 -7.80 0.61 -0.98
C ILE A 36 -7.24 -0.74 -1.43
N ASP A 37 -7.26 -1.02 -2.74
CA ASP A 37 -6.73 -2.26 -3.30
C ASP A 37 -5.21 -2.35 -3.13
N GLN A 38 -4.46 -1.29 -3.40
CA GLN A 38 -3.01 -1.20 -3.21
C GLN A 38 -2.60 -1.46 -1.75
N LEU A 39 -3.13 -0.68 -0.80
CA LEU A 39 -2.84 -0.85 0.62
C LEU A 39 -3.21 -2.26 1.10
N SER A 40 -4.39 -2.75 0.73
CA SER A 40 -4.82 -4.10 1.12
C SER A 40 -3.95 -5.22 0.55
N GLY A 41 -3.32 -5.00 -0.61
CA GLY A 41 -2.40 -5.93 -1.24
C GLY A 41 -0.99 -5.90 -0.64
N LEU A 42 -0.59 -4.77 -0.06
CA LEU A 42 0.70 -4.59 0.59
C LEU A 42 0.70 -5.06 2.05
N PHE A 43 -0.45 -5.08 2.72
CA PHE A 43 -0.54 -5.52 4.10
C PHE A 43 -0.11 -6.99 4.27
N ARG A 44 0.83 -7.20 5.19
CA ARG A 44 1.21 -8.50 5.71
C ARG A 44 0.56 -8.68 7.07
N TYR A 45 -0.32 -9.67 7.15
CA TYR A 45 -1.17 -9.87 8.31
C TYR A 45 -1.37 -11.36 8.59
N ASP A 46 -1.71 -11.65 9.84
CA ASP A 46 -2.25 -12.94 10.27
C ASP A 46 -3.75 -12.79 10.63
N ALA A 47 -4.36 -13.75 11.31
CA ALA A 47 -5.76 -13.64 11.76
C ALA A 47 -5.97 -12.50 12.77
N THR A 48 -4.91 -12.10 13.48
CA THR A 48 -4.97 -11.13 14.58
C THR A 48 -4.70 -9.70 14.11
N GLU A 49 -3.56 -9.43 13.47
CA GLU A 49 -3.07 -8.07 13.21
C GLU A 49 -2.27 -7.94 11.90
N ILE A 50 -2.07 -6.68 11.46
CA ILE A 50 -1.19 -6.29 10.35
C ILE A 50 0.14 -5.82 10.95
N PHE A 51 1.26 -6.42 10.53
CA PHE A 51 2.56 -6.20 11.20
C PHE A 51 3.57 -5.40 10.38
N ASN A 52 3.23 -5.01 9.14
CA ASN A 52 4.12 -4.22 8.28
C ASN A 52 3.64 -2.78 8.07
N THR A 53 2.69 -2.30 8.88
CA THR A 53 2.08 -0.97 8.74
C THR A 53 3.11 0.17 8.77
N LYS A 54 4.14 0.08 9.62
CA LYS A 54 5.15 1.13 9.81
C LYS A 54 6.51 0.87 9.12
N ASP A 55 6.84 -0.39 8.86
CA ASP A 55 8.15 -0.79 8.36
C ASP A 55 8.21 -1.03 6.85
N ASP A 56 7.07 -0.97 6.14
CA ASP A 56 7.01 -1.24 4.70
C ASP A 56 7.03 0.06 3.89
N ILE A 57 8.14 0.31 3.18
CA ILE A 57 8.32 1.51 2.34
C ILE A 57 7.19 1.65 1.31
N ASN A 58 6.72 0.55 0.74
CA ASN A 58 5.65 0.60 -0.26
C ASN A 58 4.33 1.10 0.34
N ILE A 59 4.08 0.85 1.63
CA ILE A 59 2.87 1.37 2.31
C ILE A 59 3.01 2.87 2.50
N LEU A 60 4.18 3.35 2.93
CA LEU A 60 4.45 4.78 3.10
C LEU A 60 4.32 5.55 1.79
N GLU A 61 4.89 5.04 0.68
CA GLU A 61 4.76 5.65 -0.64
C GLU A 61 3.28 5.78 -1.07
N VAL A 62 2.48 4.74 -0.85
CA VAL A 62 1.04 4.76 -1.19
C VAL A 62 0.27 5.75 -0.30
N LEU A 63 0.66 5.91 0.98
CA LEU A 63 0.06 6.90 1.86
C LEU A 63 0.39 8.33 1.40
N GLU A 64 1.64 8.62 1.03
CA GLU A 64 2.08 9.93 0.52
C GLU A 64 1.34 10.29 -0.79
N GLU A 65 1.33 9.37 -1.76
CA GLU A 65 0.58 9.57 -3.01
C GLU A 65 -0.91 9.83 -2.74
N MET A 66 -1.49 9.12 -1.76
CA MET A 66 -2.87 9.29 -1.36
C MET A 66 -3.13 10.67 -0.74
N GLN A 67 -2.19 11.21 0.04
CA GLN A 67 -2.30 12.54 0.62
C GLN A 67 -2.31 13.64 -0.46
N VAL A 68 -1.48 13.49 -1.49
CA VAL A 68 -1.39 14.43 -2.62
C VAL A 68 -2.64 14.38 -3.51
N ILE A 69 -3.21 13.19 -3.71
CA ILE A 69 -4.29 12.97 -4.69
C ILE A 69 -5.69 13.10 -4.06
N LEU A 70 -5.89 12.62 -2.83
CA LEU A 70 -7.19 12.57 -2.18
C LEU A 70 -7.34 13.64 -1.09
N PRO A 71 -8.53 14.22 -0.92
CA PRO A 71 -8.80 15.10 0.22
C PRO A 71 -8.82 14.32 1.54
N GLN A 72 -8.32 14.93 2.63
CA GLN A 72 -8.19 14.33 3.97
C GLN A 72 -9.46 13.65 4.49
N LYS A 73 -10.63 14.20 4.18
CA LYS A 73 -11.94 13.61 4.52
C LYS A 73 -12.12 12.17 4.01
N LYS A 74 -11.41 11.79 2.96
CA LYS A 74 -11.47 10.45 2.35
C LYS A 74 -10.39 9.51 2.89
N TRP A 75 -9.39 9.99 3.61
CA TRP A 75 -8.28 9.16 4.06
C TRP A 75 -8.72 8.09 5.05
N ASP A 76 -9.52 8.50 6.04
CA ASP A 76 -10.16 7.60 7.01
C ASP A 76 -10.97 6.48 6.31
N ASP A 77 -11.73 6.82 5.26
CA ASP A 77 -12.54 5.84 4.52
C ASP A 77 -11.66 4.84 3.73
N VAL A 78 -10.55 5.31 3.14
CA VAL A 78 -9.58 4.44 2.46
C VAL A 78 -8.93 3.48 3.44
N LEU A 79 -8.36 3.99 4.54
CA LEU A 79 -7.68 3.17 5.54
C LEU A 79 -8.61 2.11 6.13
N LYS A 80 -9.81 2.52 6.57
CA LYS A 80 -10.80 1.59 7.14
C LYS A 80 -11.20 0.52 6.15
N LYS A 81 -11.38 0.86 4.87
CA LYS A 81 -11.75 -0.12 3.84
C LYS A 81 -10.59 -1.06 3.50
N ALA A 82 -9.36 -0.55 3.45
CA ALA A 82 -8.16 -1.36 3.20
C ALA A 82 -7.95 -2.38 4.33
N ILE A 83 -8.03 -1.96 5.60
CA ILE A 83 -7.94 -2.86 6.76
C ILE A 83 -9.15 -3.81 6.82
N LYS A 84 -10.35 -3.35 6.47
CA LYS A 84 -11.52 -4.22 6.46
C LYS A 84 -11.38 -5.37 5.46
N LYS A 85 -10.66 -5.17 4.35
CA LYS A 85 -10.36 -6.21 3.36
C LYS A 85 -9.42 -7.30 3.90
N THR A 86 -8.49 -6.98 4.80
CA THR A 86 -7.59 -7.99 5.38
C THR A 86 -8.32 -8.93 6.34
N GLY A 87 -9.41 -8.46 6.95
CA GLY A 87 -10.25 -9.30 7.80
C GLY A 87 -9.66 -9.58 9.19
N VAL A 88 -8.56 -8.92 9.57
CA VAL A 88 -7.91 -9.03 10.88
C VAL A 88 -8.85 -8.69 12.04
N LEU A 89 -8.61 -9.24 13.22
CA LEU A 89 -9.39 -8.91 14.42
C LEU A 89 -9.06 -7.50 14.94
N GLU A 90 -7.78 -7.14 14.96
CA GLU A 90 -7.28 -5.86 15.47
C GLU A 90 -7.34 -4.72 14.44
N LYS A 91 -8.50 -4.51 13.83
CA LYS A 91 -8.70 -3.47 12.81
C LYS A 91 -8.46 -2.06 13.35
N ASP A 92 -8.87 -1.82 14.59
CA ASP A 92 -8.76 -0.51 15.25
C ASP A 92 -7.29 -0.14 15.52
N ARG A 93 -6.49 -1.15 15.89
CA ARG A 93 -5.06 -0.99 16.14
C ARG A 93 -4.32 -0.63 14.86
N ALA A 94 -4.49 -1.43 13.80
CA ALA A 94 -3.89 -1.14 12.50
C ALA A 94 -4.32 0.21 11.93
N TYR A 95 -5.58 0.62 12.17
CA TYR A 95 -6.09 1.92 11.78
C TYR A 95 -5.36 3.06 12.50
N LYS A 96 -5.22 2.96 13.82
CA LYS A 96 -4.48 3.94 14.62
C LYS A 96 -3.03 4.04 14.18
N GLU A 97 -2.36 2.92 13.91
CA GLU A 97 -0.97 2.93 13.47
C GLU A 97 -0.78 3.63 12.12
N LEU A 98 -1.64 3.36 11.14
CA LEU A 98 -1.59 4.04 9.83
C LEU A 98 -1.99 5.51 9.91
N LEU A 99 -2.94 5.85 10.79
CA LEU A 99 -3.33 7.24 11.02
C LEU A 99 -2.22 8.03 11.73
N GLU A 100 -1.55 7.40 12.69
CA GLU A 100 -0.40 7.99 13.38
C GLU A 100 0.72 8.31 12.38
N LEU A 101 1.01 7.42 11.42
CA LEU A 101 1.98 7.73 10.34
C LEU A 101 1.58 8.95 9.52
N LEU A 102 0.30 9.07 9.15
CA LEU A 102 -0.22 10.22 8.38
C LEU A 102 -0.19 11.54 9.19
N ASN A 103 -0.34 11.47 10.51
CA ASN A 103 -0.35 12.64 11.38
C ASN A 103 1.05 13.02 11.89
N VAL A 104 1.97 12.06 11.99
CA VAL A 104 3.36 12.29 12.40
C VAL A 104 4.07 13.19 11.38
N GLU A 105 3.67 13.21 10.11
CA GLU A 105 4.19 14.17 9.13
C GLU A 105 3.79 15.63 9.43
N GLU A 106 2.65 15.90 10.10
CA GLU A 106 2.32 17.26 10.55
C GLU A 106 3.20 17.71 11.74
N GLU A 107 3.72 16.79 12.58
CA GLU A 107 4.60 17.16 13.71
C GLU A 107 6.08 17.26 13.33
N ASN A 108 6.52 16.66 12.21
CA ASN A 108 7.92 16.78 11.76
C ASN A 108 8.21 18.09 10.99
N GLU A 109 7.20 18.80 10.49
CA GLU A 109 7.38 20.17 9.97
C GLU A 109 7.60 21.19 11.10
N ASP A 110 7.11 20.93 12.32
CA ASP A 110 7.26 21.83 13.47
C ASP A 110 8.62 21.66 14.22
N GLU A 111 9.34 20.55 14.07
CA GLU A 111 10.64 20.34 14.73
C GLU A 111 11.86 20.88 13.95
N GLU A 112 11.73 21.21 12.66
CA GLU A 112 12.83 21.84 11.90
C GLU A 112 12.93 23.38 12.08
N GLU A 113 11.92 24.07 12.62
CA GLU A 113 11.99 25.53 12.85
C GLU A 113 12.64 25.95 14.19
N GLU A 114 12.88 25.04 15.15
CA GLU A 114 13.47 25.38 16.46
C GLU A 114 15.01 25.13 16.57
N VAL A 115 15.71 24.94 15.44
CA VAL A 115 17.19 24.92 15.45
C VAL A 115 17.79 25.88 14.42
N GLY A 116 17.18 27.06 14.29
CA GLY A 116 17.79 28.23 13.66
C GLY A 116 18.47 29.13 14.70
N VAL A 117 19.79 28.96 14.85
CA VAL A 117 20.69 29.82 15.66
C VAL A 117 20.63 31.29 15.25
#